data_AF-A0A5C7LR25-F1
#
_entry.id   AF-A0A5C7LR25-F1
#
_cell.length_a   1.000
_cell.length_b   1.000
_cell.length_c   1.000
_cell.angle_alpha   90.00
_cell.angle_beta   90.00
_cell.angle_gamma   90.00
#
_symmetry.space_group_name_H-M   'P 1'
#
loop_
_entity.id
_entity.type
_entity.pdbx_description
1 polymer ?
#
loop_
_entity_poly.entity_id
_entity_poly.type
_entity_poly.pdbx_seq_one_letter_code
_entity_poly.pdbx_strand_id
1 'polypeptide(L)'
;MSDYVNKLFDPLSDTIWKSEGKCYELLGASSVEDLVISESFFADSPVERELAQTFCHGCPVQKRCLRFALETEQLYGVWGGRDESEIRRDLWMNSNGTVGGRARWPRCPWCKAKNGTLVVKNEHTNLIECSECQFSWKSESTRLGIEAKIEETERENI
;
A
#
# COMPACT_ATOMS: atom_id res chain seq x y z
N MET A 1 -12.50 27.31 -6.87
CA MET A 1 -13.01 25.95 -7.15
C MET A 1 -11.90 24.93 -7.41
N SER A 2 -10.74 25.34 -7.94
CA SER A 2 -9.57 24.47 -8.21
C SER A 2 -8.85 23.97 -6.95
N ASP A 3 -8.76 24.80 -5.90
CA ASP A 3 -7.89 24.50 -4.74
C ASP A 3 -8.48 23.51 -3.73
N TYR A 4 -9.79 23.29 -3.76
CA TYR A 4 -10.45 22.29 -2.90
C TYR A 4 -10.30 20.86 -3.43
N VAL A 5 -10.28 20.69 -4.76
CA VAL A 5 -10.11 19.37 -5.39
C VAL A 5 -8.69 18.85 -5.14
N ASN A 6 -7.69 19.75 -5.12
CA ASN A 6 -6.31 19.38 -4.81
C ASN A 6 -6.08 18.99 -3.34
N LYS A 7 -6.84 19.55 -2.38
CA LYS A 7 -6.77 19.16 -0.96
C LYS A 7 -7.30 17.75 -0.67
N LEU A 8 -8.25 17.25 -1.46
CA LEU A 8 -8.76 15.89 -1.29
C LEU A 8 -7.74 14.80 -1.70
N PHE A 9 -6.64 15.20 -2.33
CA PHE A 9 -5.63 14.29 -2.90
C PHE A 9 -4.20 14.57 -2.43
N ASP A 10 -4.02 15.40 -1.40
CA ASP A 10 -2.73 15.57 -0.72
C ASP A 10 -2.65 14.65 0.52
N PRO A 11 -1.86 13.56 0.46
CA PRO A 11 -1.73 12.59 1.56
C PRO A 11 -1.09 13.18 2.84
N LEU A 12 -0.55 14.41 2.78
CA LEU A 12 -0.01 15.14 3.93
C LEU A 12 -0.98 16.16 4.53
N SER A 13 -2.03 16.57 3.81
CA SER A 13 -2.96 17.60 4.31
C SER A 13 -4.09 17.06 5.18
N ASP A 14 -4.49 15.80 4.99
CA ASP A 14 -5.47 15.13 5.84
C ASP A 14 -4.80 13.97 6.59
N THR A 15 -4.27 14.29 7.76
CA THR A 15 -3.70 13.34 8.72
C THR A 15 -4.65 13.00 9.86
N ILE A 16 -5.88 13.53 9.86
CA ILE A 16 -6.86 13.35 10.95
C ILE A 16 -7.17 11.86 11.13
N TRP A 17 -7.28 11.12 10.04
CA TRP A 17 -7.48 9.66 10.09
C TRP A 17 -6.39 8.90 10.85
N LYS A 18 -5.17 9.45 11.01
CA LYS A 18 -4.11 8.77 11.76
C LYS A 18 -4.50 8.60 13.23
N SER A 19 -5.23 9.57 13.81
CA SER A 19 -5.73 9.47 15.19
C SER A 19 -6.89 8.47 15.34
N GLU A 20 -7.49 8.01 14.25
CA GLU A 20 -8.51 6.96 14.26
C GLU A 20 -7.89 5.55 14.11
N GLY A 21 -6.56 5.45 14.00
CA GLY A 21 -5.85 4.18 13.96
C GLY A 21 -5.85 3.51 15.33
N LYS A 22 -6.15 2.20 15.38
CA LYS A 22 -6.02 1.43 16.64
C LYS A 22 -4.60 1.49 17.21
N CYS A 23 -3.58 1.58 16.35
CA CYS A 23 -2.20 1.73 16.79
C CYS A 23 -1.90 3.10 17.40
N TYR A 24 -2.73 4.10 17.13
CA TYR A 24 -2.63 5.40 17.80
C TYR A 24 -2.98 5.29 19.28
N GLU A 25 -3.89 4.38 19.65
CA GLU A 25 -4.26 4.11 21.05
C GLU A 25 -3.10 3.51 21.87
N LEU A 26 -2.09 2.94 21.19
CA LEU A 26 -0.88 2.42 21.82
C LEU A 26 0.12 3.54 22.19
N LEU A 27 -0.09 4.78 21.72
CA LEU A 27 0.75 5.94 22.08
C LEU A 27 0.46 6.34 23.53
N GLY A 28 1.19 5.74 24.46
CA GLY A 28 0.94 5.84 25.91
C GLY A 28 0.59 4.49 26.56
N ALA A 29 0.81 3.38 25.86
CA ALA A 29 0.72 2.03 26.39
C ALA A 29 1.42 1.90 27.74
N SER A 30 0.69 1.41 28.75
CA SER A 30 1.21 1.11 30.09
C SER A 30 1.17 -0.37 30.42
N SER A 31 0.49 -1.18 29.61
CA SER A 31 0.49 -2.65 29.74
C SER A 31 1.68 -3.24 28.97
N VAL A 32 2.18 -4.39 29.43
CA VAL A 32 3.28 -5.09 28.75
C VAL A 32 2.81 -5.56 27.38
N GLU A 33 1.56 -6.01 27.28
CA GLU A 33 0.93 -6.47 26.04
C GLU A 33 0.89 -5.36 24.98
N ASP A 34 0.45 -4.16 25.34
CA ASP A 34 0.36 -3.03 24.41
C ASP A 34 1.75 -2.55 23.95
N LEU A 35 2.75 -2.57 24.85
CA LEU A 35 4.14 -2.26 24.51
C LEU A 35 4.69 -3.25 23.50
N VAL A 36 4.47 -4.56 23.71
CA VAL A 36 4.90 -5.60 22.77
C VAL A 36 4.26 -5.39 21.40
N ILE A 37 2.98 -5.05 21.34
CA ILE A 37 2.30 -4.75 20.08
C ILE A 37 2.90 -3.49 19.44
N SER A 38 3.15 -2.43 20.20
CA SER A 38 3.72 -1.17 19.70
C SER A 38 5.09 -1.39 19.04
N GLU A 39 5.99 -2.10 19.71
CA GLU A 39 7.33 -2.40 19.18
C GLU A 39 7.28 -3.31 17.95
N SER A 40 6.28 -4.20 17.87
CA SER A 40 6.14 -5.14 16.76
C SER A 40 5.94 -4.47 15.38
N PHE A 41 5.49 -3.21 15.34
CA PHE A 41 5.31 -2.45 14.10
C PHE A 41 6.61 -2.15 13.36
N PHE A 42 7.74 -2.08 14.07
CA PHE A 42 9.05 -1.74 13.51
C PHE A 42 10.10 -2.82 13.78
N ALA A 43 9.65 -4.02 14.13
CA ALA A 43 10.52 -5.15 14.42
C ALA A 43 11.22 -5.73 13.19
N ASP A 44 12.47 -6.17 13.38
CA ASP A 44 13.22 -6.93 12.38
C ASP A 44 12.72 -8.38 12.25
N SER A 45 12.19 -8.94 13.34
CA SER A 45 11.68 -10.30 13.39
C SER A 45 10.42 -10.45 12.52
N PRO A 46 10.40 -11.38 11.54
CA PRO A 46 9.20 -11.63 10.74
C PRO A 46 7.99 -12.03 11.58
N VAL A 47 8.21 -12.77 12.68
CA VAL A 47 7.14 -13.22 13.59
C VAL A 47 6.54 -12.04 14.34
N GLU A 48 7.36 -11.07 14.76
CA GLU A 48 6.85 -9.86 15.43
C GLU A 48 6.13 -8.96 14.42
N ARG A 49 6.62 -8.81 13.18
CA ARG A 49 5.85 -8.09 12.15
C ARG A 49 4.49 -8.72 11.88
N GLU A 50 4.38 -10.04 11.92
CA GLU A 50 3.09 -10.73 11.78
C GLU A 50 2.10 -10.38 12.91
N LEU A 51 2.60 -10.12 14.12
CA LEU A 51 1.79 -9.59 15.23
C LEU A 51 1.20 -8.22 14.88
N ALA A 52 2.03 -7.28 14.40
CA ALA A 52 1.55 -5.96 13.96
C ALA A 52 0.58 -6.04 12.79
N GLN A 53 0.83 -6.93 11.82
CA GLN A 53 -0.07 -7.17 10.69
C GLN A 53 -1.43 -7.66 11.17
N THR A 54 -1.43 -8.62 12.10
CA THR A 54 -2.65 -9.14 12.73
C THR A 54 -3.39 -8.05 13.49
N PHE A 55 -2.69 -7.20 14.24
CA PHE A 55 -3.30 -6.08 14.95
C PHE A 55 -3.96 -5.06 13.98
N CYS A 56 -3.36 -4.86 12.81
CA CYS A 56 -3.91 -4.00 11.78
C CYS A 56 -5.22 -4.55 11.18
N HIS A 57 -5.47 -5.86 11.23
CA HIS A 57 -6.71 -6.46 10.73
C HIS A 57 -7.91 -5.98 11.56
N GLY A 58 -8.85 -5.31 10.89
CA GLY A 58 -10.02 -4.72 11.54
C GLY A 58 -9.78 -3.32 12.14
N CYS A 59 -8.65 -2.68 11.83
CA CYS A 59 -8.49 -1.25 12.07
C CYS A 59 -9.38 -0.43 11.11
N PRO A 60 -10.18 0.54 11.58
CA PRO A 60 -11.13 1.28 10.73
C PRO A 60 -10.44 2.04 9.59
N VAL A 61 -9.19 2.46 9.80
CA VAL A 61 -8.40 3.20 8.82
C VAL A 61 -7.42 2.34 8.03
N GLN A 62 -7.53 1.00 8.11
CA GLN A 62 -6.57 0.08 7.47
C GLN A 62 -6.36 0.37 5.97
N LYS A 63 -7.45 0.52 5.19
CA LYS A 63 -7.37 0.86 3.75
C LYS A 63 -6.66 2.20 3.52
N ARG A 64 -6.96 3.20 4.35
CA ARG A 64 -6.40 4.54 4.22
C ARG A 64 -4.92 4.56 4.59
N CYS A 65 -4.54 3.82 5.64
CA CYS A 65 -3.16 3.59 6.04
C CYS A 65 -2.36 2.91 4.94
N LEU A 66 -2.89 1.85 4.34
CA LEU A 66 -2.25 1.17 3.21
C LEU A 66 -2.08 2.10 2.01
N ARG A 67 -3.11 2.87 1.64
CA ARG A 67 -3.00 3.85 0.55
C ARG A 67 -1.89 4.85 0.82
N PHE A 68 -1.85 5.43 2.02
CA PHE A 68 -0.80 6.36 2.43
C PHE A 68 0.59 5.74 2.31
N ALA A 69 0.76 4.50 2.78
CA ALA A 69 2.04 3.80 2.73
C ALA A 69 2.52 3.54 1.29
N LEU A 70 1.61 3.23 0.37
CA LEU A 70 1.92 3.05 -1.05
C LEU A 70 2.27 4.38 -1.72
N GLU A 71 1.44 5.41 -1.52
CA GLU A 71 1.61 6.71 -2.19
C GLU A 71 2.82 7.51 -1.69
N THR A 72 3.30 7.23 -0.48
CA THR A 72 4.48 7.88 0.13
C THR A 72 5.67 6.94 0.29
N GLU A 73 5.59 5.74 -0.28
CA GLU A 73 6.64 4.72 -0.24
C GLU A 73 7.18 4.47 1.18
N GLN A 74 6.28 4.25 2.15
CA GLN A 74 6.69 3.86 3.51
C GLN A 74 7.21 2.42 3.48
N LEU A 75 8.53 2.28 3.30
CA LEU A 75 9.21 0.99 3.15
C LEU A 75 9.78 0.42 4.45
N TYR A 76 9.51 1.04 5.60
CA TYR A 76 10.00 0.58 6.90
C TYR A 76 8.85 0.34 7.88
N GLY A 77 8.83 -0.84 8.50
CA GLY A 77 7.77 -1.26 9.43
C GLY A 77 6.48 -1.76 8.77
N VAL A 78 5.43 -1.94 9.58
CA VAL A 78 4.11 -2.44 9.16
C VAL A 78 3.10 -1.31 8.98
N TRP A 79 2.49 -1.23 7.81
CA TRP A 79 1.51 -0.20 7.45
C TRP A 79 0.24 -0.82 6.85
N GLY A 80 -0.92 -0.51 7.42
CA GLY A 80 -2.20 -1.00 6.91
C GLY A 80 -2.28 -2.54 6.85
N GLY A 81 -1.50 -3.24 7.67
CA GLY A 81 -1.37 -4.70 7.65
C GLY A 81 -0.40 -5.24 6.59
N ARG A 82 0.48 -4.42 6.02
CA ARG A 82 1.54 -4.85 5.10
C ARG A 82 2.91 -4.57 5.69
N ASP A 83 3.82 -5.53 5.58
CA ASP A 83 5.23 -5.29 5.90
C ASP A 83 6.00 -4.68 4.72
N GLU A 84 7.26 -4.35 4.94
CA GLU A 84 8.13 -3.75 3.93
C GLU A 84 8.24 -4.56 2.64
N SER A 85 8.35 -5.88 2.76
CA SER A 85 8.52 -6.79 1.63
C SER A 85 7.26 -6.83 0.77
N GLU A 86 6.11 -6.69 1.42
CA GLU A 86 4.80 -6.61 0.81
C GLU A 86 4.55 -5.26 0.15
N ILE A 87 4.86 -4.14 0.80
CA ILE A 87 4.74 -2.80 0.21
C ILE A 87 5.63 -2.69 -1.04
N ARG A 88 6.91 -3.12 -0.97
CA ARG A 88 7.79 -3.15 -2.15
C ARG A 88 7.19 -3.96 -3.29
N ARG A 89 6.59 -5.11 -2.98
CA ARG A 89 5.95 -5.98 -3.97
C ARG A 89 4.70 -5.33 -4.60
N ASP A 90 3.88 -4.67 -3.79
CA ASP A 90 2.67 -3.98 -4.23
C ASP A 90 3.01 -2.78 -5.14
N LEU A 91 4.11 -2.08 -4.85
CA LEU A 91 4.67 -1.02 -5.69
C LEU A 91 5.47 -1.54 -6.88
N TRP A 92 5.47 -2.84 -7.15
CA TRP A 92 6.21 -3.44 -8.27
C TRP A 92 7.71 -3.07 -8.27
N MET A 93 8.29 -2.89 -7.08
CA MET A 93 9.70 -2.59 -6.87
C MET A 93 10.50 -3.85 -6.52
N ASN A 94 11.77 -3.84 -6.91
CA ASN A 94 12.76 -4.84 -6.50
C ASN A 94 13.30 -4.58 -5.09
N SER A 95 14.06 -5.54 -4.57
CA SER A 95 14.76 -5.41 -3.29
C SER A 95 15.81 -4.28 -3.29
N ASN A 96 16.36 -3.93 -4.45
CA ASN A 96 17.29 -2.81 -4.64
C ASN A 96 16.58 -1.46 -4.88
N GLY A 97 15.25 -1.41 -4.81
CA GLY A 97 14.45 -0.19 -5.01
C GLY A 97 14.25 0.20 -6.47
N THR A 98 14.74 -0.56 -7.44
CA THR A 98 14.47 -0.24 -8.86
C THR A 98 13.05 -0.66 -9.23
N VAL A 99 12.37 0.19 -10.01
CA VAL A 99 11.11 -0.17 -10.66
C VAL A 99 11.37 -1.31 -11.63
N GLY A 100 10.53 -2.32 -11.54
CA GLY A 100 10.54 -3.42 -12.48
C GLY A 100 11.46 -4.56 -12.10
N GLY A 101 10.84 -5.72 -12.01
CA GLY A 101 11.50 -6.99 -11.79
C GLY A 101 10.52 -8.03 -11.27
N ARG A 102 9.81 -8.63 -12.25
CA ARG A 102 9.32 -10.02 -12.25
C ARG A 102 8.49 -10.28 -13.50
N ALA A 103 8.51 -11.52 -13.98
CA ALA A 103 7.65 -12.07 -15.06
C ALA A 103 6.13 -12.08 -14.73
N ARG A 104 5.66 -11.28 -13.77
CA ARG A 104 4.31 -11.39 -13.19
C ARG A 104 3.59 -10.05 -13.20
N TRP A 105 2.30 -10.11 -13.45
CA TRP A 105 1.38 -8.99 -13.32
C TRP A 105 1.42 -8.36 -11.91
N PRO A 106 1.40 -7.01 -11.81
CA PRO A 106 1.06 -6.32 -10.57
C PRO A 106 -0.27 -6.83 -9.99
N ARG A 107 -0.40 -6.80 -8.66
CA ARG A 107 -1.58 -7.31 -7.95
C ARG A 107 -2.21 -6.22 -7.09
N CYS A 108 -3.50 -6.34 -6.84
CA CYS A 108 -4.17 -5.42 -5.92
C CYS A 108 -3.57 -5.49 -4.50
N PRO A 109 -3.14 -4.34 -3.92
CA PRO A 109 -2.65 -4.27 -2.55
C PRO A 109 -3.71 -4.58 -1.50
N TRP A 110 -5.00 -4.51 -1.84
CA TRP A 110 -6.07 -4.82 -0.91
C TRP A 110 -6.55 -6.26 -1.04
N CYS A 111 -7.24 -6.61 -2.14
CA CYS A 111 -7.86 -7.93 -2.31
C CYS A 111 -6.93 -9.00 -2.92
N LYS A 112 -5.69 -8.65 -3.27
CA LYS A 112 -4.69 -9.56 -3.89
C LYS A 112 -5.09 -10.10 -5.27
N ALA A 113 -6.14 -9.56 -5.90
CA ALA A 113 -6.54 -9.89 -7.27
C ALA A 113 -5.36 -9.77 -8.25
N LYS A 114 -5.35 -10.66 -9.26
CA LYS A 114 -4.26 -10.85 -10.24
C LYS A 114 -4.75 -10.53 -11.65
N ASN A 115 -3.89 -10.73 -12.65
CA ASN A 115 -4.25 -10.87 -14.08
C ASN A 115 -5.03 -9.67 -14.66
N GLY A 116 -4.44 -8.48 -14.68
CA GLY A 116 -5.06 -7.32 -15.36
C GLY A 116 -6.27 -6.71 -14.66
N THR A 117 -6.57 -7.10 -13.41
CA THR A 117 -7.63 -6.49 -12.58
C THR A 117 -7.29 -5.08 -12.08
N LEU A 118 -6.10 -4.56 -12.40
CA LEU A 118 -5.69 -3.21 -12.09
C LEU A 118 -5.83 -2.34 -13.34
N VAL A 119 -6.58 -1.26 -13.21
CA VAL A 119 -6.88 -0.32 -14.28
C VAL A 119 -6.20 1.01 -13.98
N VAL A 120 -5.42 1.52 -14.93
CA VAL A 120 -4.90 2.89 -14.89
C VAL A 120 -6.07 3.82 -15.24
N LYS A 121 -6.51 4.61 -14.26
CA LYS A 121 -7.67 5.51 -14.43
C LYS A 121 -7.29 6.85 -15.04
N ASN A 122 -6.07 7.29 -14.77
CA ASN A 122 -5.53 8.53 -15.30
C ASN A 122 -4.01 8.45 -15.34
N GLU A 123 -3.46 8.41 -16.55
CA GLU A 123 -2.03 8.30 -16.82
C GLU A 123 -1.23 9.51 -16.31
N HIS A 124 -1.84 10.70 -16.25
CA HIS A 124 -1.18 11.92 -15.79
C HIS A 124 -1.07 12.01 -14.26
N THR A 125 -1.92 11.28 -13.53
CA THR A 125 -1.92 11.31 -12.06
C THR A 125 -1.41 10.02 -11.43
N ASN A 126 -0.96 9.07 -12.25
CA ASN A 126 -0.54 7.72 -11.83
C ASN A 126 -1.62 6.99 -11.01
N LEU A 127 -2.90 7.34 -11.20
CA LEU A 127 -4.00 6.77 -10.42
C LEU A 127 -4.35 5.37 -10.94
N ILE A 128 -4.25 4.38 -10.06
CA ILE A 128 -4.62 2.99 -10.30
C ILE A 128 -5.83 2.64 -9.45
N GLU A 129 -6.73 1.82 -10.00
CA GLU A 129 -7.88 1.26 -9.29
C GLU A 129 -8.00 -0.23 -9.59
N CYS A 130 -8.31 -1.01 -8.56
CA CYS A 130 -8.66 -2.42 -8.74
C CYS A 130 -10.14 -2.58 -9.11
N SER A 131 -10.42 -3.25 -10.23
CA SER A 131 -11.79 -3.55 -10.68
C SER A 131 -12.59 -4.40 -9.68
N GLU A 132 -11.91 -5.28 -8.94
CA GLU A 132 -12.56 -6.25 -8.04
C GLU A 132 -12.99 -5.66 -6.70
N CYS A 133 -12.18 -4.78 -6.12
CA CYS A 133 -12.42 -4.27 -4.76
C CYS A 133 -12.47 -2.74 -4.66
N GLN A 134 -12.32 -2.05 -5.80
CA GLN A 134 -12.36 -0.59 -5.91
C GLN A 134 -11.29 0.13 -5.07
N PHE A 135 -10.28 -0.60 -4.60
CA PHE A 135 -9.14 0.01 -3.92
C PHE A 135 -8.30 0.77 -4.94
N SER A 136 -8.06 2.05 -4.64
CA SER A 136 -7.33 2.97 -5.49
C SER A 136 -6.17 3.63 -4.74
N TRP A 137 -5.08 3.87 -5.46
CA TRP A 137 -3.86 4.55 -4.98
C TRP A 137 -3.09 5.11 -6.18
N LYS A 138 -2.22 6.10 -5.91
CA LYS A 138 -1.26 6.60 -6.91
C LYS A 138 0.05 5.82 -6.82
N SER A 139 0.57 5.39 -7.98
CA SER A 139 1.87 4.72 -8.06
C SER A 139 2.39 4.72 -9.49
N GLU A 140 3.51 5.42 -9.73
CA GLU A 140 4.15 5.42 -11.05
C GLU A 140 4.71 4.04 -11.40
N SER A 141 5.38 3.39 -10.45
CA SER A 141 6.00 2.09 -10.64
C SER A 141 4.98 0.99 -10.95
N THR A 142 3.82 1.02 -10.30
CA THR A 142 2.73 0.08 -10.59
C THR A 142 2.13 0.35 -11.97
N ARG A 143 1.92 1.62 -12.37
CA ARG A 143 1.42 1.98 -13.71
C ARG A 143 2.32 1.43 -14.80
N LEU A 144 3.62 1.69 -14.70
CA LEU A 144 4.63 1.16 -15.63
C LEU A 144 4.61 -0.37 -15.69
N GLY A 145 4.44 -1.04 -14.54
CA GLY A 145 4.31 -2.49 -14.49
C GLY A 145 3.04 -3.04 -15.15
N ILE A 146 1.93 -2.31 -15.14
CA ILE A 146 0.69 -2.68 -15.83
C ILE A 146 0.87 -2.55 -17.34
N GLU A 147 1.36 -1.39 -17.80
CA GLU A 147 1.58 -1.10 -19.22
C GLU A 147 2.53 -2.11 -19.87
N ALA A 148 3.67 -2.39 -19.23
CA ALA A 148 4.64 -3.37 -19.72
C ALA A 148 4.04 -4.77 -19.91
N LYS A 149 3.10 -5.17 -19.04
CA LYS A 149 2.44 -6.47 -19.13
C LYS A 149 1.34 -6.52 -20.19
N ILE A 150 0.65 -5.40 -20.43
CA ILE A 150 -0.30 -5.27 -21.54
C ILE A 150 0.46 -5.45 -22.86
N GLU A 151 1.55 -4.70 -23.06
CA GLU A 151 2.37 -4.81 -24.28
C GLU A 151 2.93 -6.22 -24.49
N GLU A 152 3.37 -6.90 -23.41
CA GLU A 152 3.84 -8.28 -23.48
C GLU A 152 2.74 -9.23 -23.96
N THR A 153 1.53 -9.11 -23.41
CA THR A 153 0.37 -9.92 -23.84
C THR A 153 -0.03 -9.63 -25.28
N GLU A 154 0.02 -8.37 -25.73
CA GLU A 154 -0.25 -8.03 -27.13
C GLU A 154 0.77 -8.66 -28.09
N ARG A 155 2.06 -8.65 -27.73
CA ARG A 155 3.13 -9.29 -28.53
C ARG A 155 2.99 -10.81 -28.62
N GLU A 156 2.50 -11.48 -27.57
CA GLU A 156 2.30 -12.93 -27.55
C GLU A 156 1.08 -13.40 -28.37
N ASN A 157 0.15 -12.49 -28.69
CA ASN A 157 -1.07 -12.80 -29.45
C ASN A 157 -0.95 -12.53 -30.96
N ILE A 158 0.24 -12.17 -31.45
CA ILE A 158 0.58 -11.92 -32.86
C ILE A 158 1.39 -13.10 -33.39
#